data_AF-A0A965DXA6-F1
#
_entry.id   AF-A0A965DXA6-F1
#
_cell.length_a   1.000
_cell.length_b   1.000
_cell.length_c   1.000
_cell.angle_alpha   90.00
_cell.angle_beta   90.00
_cell.angle_gamma   90.00
#
_symmetry.space_group_name_H-M   'P 1'
#
loop_
_entity.id
_entity.type
_entity.pdbx_description
1 polymer ?
#
loop_
_entity_poly.entity_id
_entity_poly.type
_entity_poly.pdbx_seq_one_letter_code
_entity_poly.pdbx_strand_id
1 'polypeptide(L)'
;MENFSHSVVMKAGDALACFDASGAGSGKQVVDAMRTWSPAPVSHLVYTHGHADHIGGSGAFIADAAARGAARPTVVGHENVLARMQRYEDTSDWNMLINRRQFGGIRSEMRAPLTLVHDPTRFLPPDTAKPDQTFDDRLDLRLGDRAVQLHHARGETDDHLWAWVPEKKWMFTGDFVIWNFPNAGNPQKVQRYA
;
A
#
# COMPACT_ATOMS: atom_id res chain seq x y z
N MET A 1 15.53 3.37 -8.30
CA MET A 1 15.11 4.73 -7.94
C MET A 1 14.56 4.63 -6.53
N GLU A 2 14.94 5.52 -5.61
CA GLU A 2 14.34 5.56 -4.27
C GLU A 2 12.90 6.04 -4.39
N ASN A 3 11.96 5.36 -3.72
CA ASN A 3 10.55 5.69 -3.68
C ASN A 3 10.13 5.98 -2.24
N PHE A 4 9.05 6.74 -2.06
CA PHE A 4 8.54 7.12 -0.75
C PHE A 4 8.12 5.91 0.12
N SER A 5 7.67 4.82 -0.51
CA SER A 5 7.29 3.56 0.12
C SER A 5 7.86 2.35 -0.63
N HIS A 6 7.88 1.21 0.04
CA HIS A 6 8.32 -0.06 -0.53
C HIS A 6 7.14 -0.99 -0.80
N SER A 7 7.32 -1.92 -1.75
CA SER A 7 6.51 -3.11 -1.88
C SER A 7 7.41 -4.32 -1.62
N VAL A 8 7.00 -5.19 -0.71
CA VAL A 8 7.77 -6.40 -0.41
C VAL A 8 7.10 -7.60 -1.05
N VAL A 9 7.83 -8.30 -1.93
CA VAL A 9 7.32 -9.43 -2.69
C VAL A 9 7.88 -10.73 -2.13
N MET A 10 6.99 -11.62 -1.71
CA MET A 10 7.33 -12.93 -1.15
C MET A 10 6.87 -14.05 -2.08
N LYS A 11 7.76 -15.01 -2.35
CA LYS A 11 7.38 -16.25 -3.05
C LYS A 11 6.56 -17.16 -2.12
N ALA A 12 5.42 -17.60 -2.63
CA ALA A 12 4.39 -18.35 -1.93
C ALA A 12 3.93 -19.53 -2.81
N GLY A 13 4.66 -20.64 -2.76
CA GLY A 13 4.50 -21.77 -3.66
C GLY A 13 4.74 -21.37 -5.11
N ASP A 14 3.74 -21.61 -5.96
CA ASP A 14 3.74 -21.26 -7.38
C ASP A 14 3.23 -19.83 -7.67
N ALA A 15 2.98 -19.04 -6.62
CA ALA A 15 2.50 -17.67 -6.70
C ALA A 15 3.40 -16.69 -5.94
N LEU A 16 3.09 -15.40 -6.10
CA LEU A 16 3.64 -14.31 -5.31
C LEU A 16 2.57 -13.77 -4.35
N ALA A 17 3.01 -13.30 -3.19
CA ALA A 17 2.25 -12.44 -2.31
C ALA A 17 3.02 -11.13 -2.13
N CYS A 18 2.33 -10.01 -2.31
CA CYS A 18 2.93 -8.69 -2.24
C CYS A 18 2.36 -7.93 -1.04
N PHE A 19 3.22 -7.29 -0.26
CA PHE A 19 2.85 -6.36 0.78
C PHE A 19 3.05 -4.95 0.26
N ASP A 20 1.96 -4.18 0.22
CA ASP A 20 1.83 -2.87 -0.40
C ASP A 20 2.12 -2.85 -1.92
N ALA A 21 1.64 -1.79 -2.58
CA ALA A 21 1.71 -1.60 -4.03
C ALA A 21 2.54 -0.37 -4.43
N SER A 22 3.18 0.28 -3.46
CA SER A 22 3.76 1.62 -3.61
C SER A 22 2.72 2.66 -4.08
N GLY A 23 3.18 3.87 -4.40
CA GLY A 23 2.34 4.97 -4.86
C GLY A 23 2.00 4.87 -6.35
N ALA A 24 1.07 5.73 -6.79
CA ALA A 24 0.61 5.80 -8.17
C ALA A 24 1.75 5.97 -9.21
N GLY A 25 2.76 6.78 -8.87
CA GLY A 25 3.91 7.05 -9.74
C GLY A 25 4.94 5.93 -9.81
N SER A 26 4.90 4.95 -8.90
CA SER A 26 5.92 3.92 -8.72
C SER A 26 5.38 2.49 -8.85
N GLY A 27 4.08 2.26 -8.78
CA GLY A 27 3.47 0.92 -8.86
C GLY A 27 3.89 0.12 -10.09
N LYS A 28 3.94 0.75 -11.28
CA LYS A 28 4.43 0.08 -12.49
C LYS A 28 5.91 -0.33 -12.38
N GLN A 29 6.75 0.52 -11.80
CA GLN A 29 8.18 0.22 -11.64
C GLN A 29 8.40 -0.95 -10.68
N VAL A 30 7.58 -1.03 -9.62
CA VAL A 30 7.57 -2.18 -8.70
C VAL A 30 7.21 -3.46 -9.45
N VAL A 31 6.14 -3.43 -10.25
CA VAL A 31 5.72 -4.58 -11.07
C VAL A 31 6.82 -4.98 -12.06
N ASP A 32 7.38 -4.03 -12.79
CA ASP A 32 8.46 -4.30 -13.75
C ASP A 32 9.67 -4.92 -13.05
N ALA A 33 10.08 -4.40 -11.89
CA ALA A 33 11.17 -4.93 -11.09
C ALA A 33 10.88 -6.35 -10.58
N MET A 34 9.68 -6.61 -10.06
CA MET A 34 9.23 -7.95 -9.67
C MET A 34 9.30 -8.94 -10.83
N ARG A 35 8.91 -8.51 -12.04
CA ARG A 35 8.88 -9.35 -13.23
C ARG A 35 10.26 -9.66 -13.80
N THR A 36 11.32 -8.96 -13.38
CA THR A 36 12.70 -9.32 -13.77
C THR A 36 13.15 -10.67 -13.19
N TRP A 37 12.56 -11.13 -12.09
CA TRP A 37 13.00 -12.35 -11.41
C TRP A 37 11.90 -13.40 -11.21
N SER A 38 10.63 -13.09 -11.46
CA SER A 38 9.55 -14.09 -11.36
C SER A 38 8.39 -13.90 -12.33
N PRO A 39 8.02 -14.96 -13.09
CA PRO A 39 6.78 -15.02 -13.85
C PRO A 39 5.58 -15.54 -13.03
N ALA A 40 5.73 -15.86 -11.75
CA ALA A 40 4.62 -16.40 -10.97
C ALA A 40 3.47 -15.37 -10.84
N PRO A 41 2.19 -15.78 -10.90
CA PRO A 41 1.07 -14.86 -10.72
C PRO A 41 1.09 -14.25 -9.31
N VAL A 42 0.65 -12.99 -9.19
CA VAL A 42 0.41 -12.40 -7.87
C VAL A 42 -0.94 -12.91 -7.39
N SER A 43 -0.94 -13.73 -6.34
CA SER A 43 -2.17 -14.29 -5.76
C SER A 43 -2.83 -13.31 -4.80
N HIS A 44 -2.03 -12.57 -4.04
CA HIS A 44 -2.49 -11.67 -2.99
C HIS A 44 -1.71 -10.38 -3.00
N LEU A 45 -2.43 -9.28 -2.74
CA LEU A 45 -1.88 -7.97 -2.46
C LEU A 45 -2.39 -7.55 -1.08
N VAL A 46 -1.50 -7.51 -0.09
CA VAL A 46 -1.83 -7.17 1.30
C VAL A 46 -1.48 -5.71 1.53
N TYR A 47 -2.45 -4.89 1.89
CA TYR A 47 -2.21 -3.51 2.31
C TYR A 47 -1.86 -3.48 3.80
N THR A 48 -0.67 -3.00 4.12
CA THR A 48 -0.28 -2.75 5.52
C THR A 48 -1.12 -1.63 6.12
N HIS A 49 -1.48 -0.63 5.32
CA HIS A 49 -2.47 0.39 5.64
C HIS A 49 -2.86 1.19 4.38
N GLY A 50 -3.93 1.96 4.47
CA GLY A 50 -4.56 2.63 3.33
C GLY A 50 -3.96 3.97 2.92
N HIS A 51 -2.69 4.27 3.20
CA HIS A 51 -2.05 5.49 2.66
C HIS A 51 -1.86 5.39 1.15
N ALA A 52 -1.91 6.54 0.46
CA ALA A 52 -1.84 6.60 -1.01
C ALA A 52 -0.51 6.06 -1.57
N ASP A 53 0.59 6.22 -0.85
CA ASP A 53 1.88 5.60 -1.17
C ASP A 53 1.93 4.10 -0.88
N HIS A 54 1.00 3.51 -0.14
CA HIS A 54 0.99 2.07 0.09
C HIS A 54 0.04 1.36 -0.88
N ILE A 55 -1.10 1.99 -1.21
CA ILE A 55 -2.16 1.35 -2.00
C ILE A 55 -2.27 1.91 -3.42
N GLY A 56 -1.80 3.13 -3.68
CA GLY A 56 -2.10 3.88 -4.91
C GLY A 56 -1.52 3.26 -6.18
N GLY A 57 -0.48 2.43 -6.06
CA GLY A 57 0.09 1.69 -7.18
C GLY A 57 -0.62 0.38 -7.52
N SER A 58 -1.68 0.02 -6.79
CA SER A 58 -2.36 -1.28 -6.91
C SER A 58 -2.97 -1.53 -8.30
N GLY A 59 -3.41 -0.49 -9.00
CA GLY A 59 -3.89 -0.60 -10.38
C GLY A 59 -2.87 -1.26 -11.32
N ALA A 60 -1.56 -1.01 -11.11
CA ALA A 60 -0.50 -1.64 -11.90
C ALA A 60 -0.42 -3.16 -11.67
N PHE A 61 -0.68 -3.65 -10.46
CA PHE A 61 -0.71 -5.09 -10.14
C PHE A 61 -1.92 -5.77 -10.79
N ILE A 62 -3.08 -5.11 -10.80
CA ILE A 62 -4.29 -5.61 -11.47
C ILE A 62 -4.08 -5.66 -12.99
N ALA A 63 -3.47 -4.61 -13.56
CA ALA A 63 -3.17 -4.55 -14.98
C ALA A 63 -2.15 -5.62 -15.41
N ASP A 64 -1.12 -5.90 -14.61
CA ASP A 64 -0.16 -6.99 -14.85
C ASP A 64 -0.85 -8.36 -14.85
N ALA A 65 -1.73 -8.63 -13.89
CA ALA A 65 -2.48 -9.88 -13.87
C ALA A 65 -3.33 -10.04 -15.14
N ALA A 66 -4.06 -9.00 -15.53
CA ALA A 66 -4.88 -9.00 -16.75
C ALA A 66 -4.03 -9.20 -18.02
N ALA A 67 -2.91 -8.49 -18.16
CA ALA A 67 -2.02 -8.59 -19.31
C ALA A 67 -1.40 -9.99 -19.48
N ARG A 68 -1.28 -10.74 -18.38
CA ARG A 68 -0.71 -12.09 -18.35
C ARG A 68 -1.77 -13.19 -18.36
N GLY A 69 -3.05 -12.84 -18.48
CA GLY A 69 -4.17 -13.80 -18.42
C GLY A 69 -4.29 -14.52 -17.07
N ALA A 70 -3.73 -13.94 -16.00
CA ALA A 70 -3.79 -14.48 -14.66
C ALA A 70 -5.05 -14.00 -13.92
N ALA A 71 -5.44 -14.73 -12.87
CA ALA A 71 -6.49 -14.27 -11.98
C ALA A 71 -6.10 -12.93 -11.32
N ARG A 72 -7.08 -12.05 -11.13
CA ARG A 72 -6.90 -10.82 -10.35
C ARG A 72 -6.43 -11.18 -8.93
N PRO A 73 -5.38 -10.53 -8.38
CA PRO A 73 -4.96 -10.75 -7.00
C PRO A 73 -6.11 -10.48 -6.02
N THR A 74 -6.21 -11.28 -4.96
CA THR A 74 -7.09 -10.96 -3.82
C THR A 74 -6.43 -9.87 -3.00
N VAL A 75 -7.12 -8.74 -2.85
CA VAL A 75 -6.65 -7.62 -2.04
C VAL A 75 -7.11 -7.82 -0.60
N VAL A 76 -6.18 -7.79 0.35
CA VAL A 76 -6.45 -7.99 1.77
C VAL A 76 -6.00 -6.77 2.55
N GLY A 77 -6.81 -6.32 3.52
CA GLY A 77 -6.43 -5.22 4.40
C GLY A 77 -7.34 -5.14 5.63
N HIS A 78 -7.00 -4.28 6.58
CA HIS A 78 -7.89 -4.01 7.71
C HIS A 78 -9.19 -3.33 7.24
N GLU A 79 -10.32 -3.54 7.93
CA GLU A 79 -11.63 -2.97 7.53
C GLU A 79 -11.63 -1.44 7.38
N ASN A 80 -10.88 -0.74 8.24
CA ASN A 80 -10.77 0.73 8.20
C ASN A 80 -10.04 1.25 6.94
N VAL A 81 -9.37 0.40 6.15
CA VAL A 81 -8.80 0.81 4.86
C VAL A 81 -9.91 1.31 3.94
N LEU A 82 -11.08 0.64 3.92
CA LEU A 82 -12.23 1.07 3.11
C LEU A 82 -12.74 2.44 3.55
N ALA A 83 -12.88 2.65 4.86
CA ALA A 83 -13.28 3.94 5.42
C ALA A 83 -12.26 5.04 5.08
N ARG A 84 -10.96 4.72 5.08
CA ARG A 84 -9.90 5.65 4.67
C ARG A 84 -9.96 6.00 3.19
N MET A 85 -10.15 5.02 2.32
CA MET A 85 -10.33 5.26 0.88
C MET A 85 -11.53 6.17 0.63
N GLN A 86 -12.67 5.90 1.29
CA GLN A 86 -13.85 6.75 1.18
C GLN A 86 -13.56 8.19 1.62
N ARG A 87 -12.86 8.37 2.74
CA ARG A 87 -12.44 9.70 3.21
C ARG A 87 -11.59 10.42 2.17
N TYR A 88 -10.68 9.73 1.49
CA TYR A 88 -9.86 10.33 0.43
C TYR A 88 -10.68 10.74 -0.79
N GLU A 89 -11.70 9.97 -1.17
CA GLU A 89 -12.63 10.36 -2.23
C GLU A 89 -13.42 11.61 -1.82
N ASP A 90 -14.04 11.59 -0.62
CA ASP A 90 -14.89 12.69 -0.12
C ASP A 90 -14.11 14.00 0.07
N THR A 91 -12.81 13.90 0.35
CA THR A 91 -11.94 15.05 0.65
C THR A 91 -10.77 15.18 -0.32
N SER A 92 -10.90 14.67 -1.55
CA SER A 92 -9.82 14.60 -2.54
C SER A 92 -9.18 15.98 -2.77
N ASP A 93 -9.98 16.99 -3.10
CA ASP A 93 -9.50 18.35 -3.38
C ASP A 93 -8.72 18.95 -2.20
N TRP A 94 -9.21 18.73 -0.98
CA TRP A 94 -8.56 19.20 0.25
C TRP A 94 -7.21 18.51 0.47
N ASN A 95 -7.16 17.19 0.32
CA ASN A 95 -5.91 16.44 0.46
C ASN A 95 -4.87 16.85 -0.59
N MET A 96 -5.30 17.09 -1.83
CA MET A 96 -4.43 17.59 -2.89
C MET A 96 -3.89 19.00 -2.59
N LEU A 97 -4.71 19.88 -2.00
CA LEU A 97 -4.29 21.23 -1.61
C LEU A 97 -3.30 21.20 -0.44
N ILE A 98 -3.57 20.38 0.57
CA ILE A 98 -2.69 20.15 1.74
C ILE A 98 -1.35 19.55 1.28
N ASN A 99 -1.36 18.50 0.45
CA ASN A 99 -0.13 17.89 -0.06
C ASN A 99 0.68 18.88 -0.90
N ARG A 100 0.03 19.73 -1.72
CA ARG A 100 0.73 20.80 -2.45
C ARG A 100 1.40 21.81 -1.53
N ARG A 101 0.82 22.14 -0.39
CA ARG A 101 1.47 23.02 0.61
C ARG A 101 2.63 22.32 1.32
N GLN A 102 2.43 21.06 1.71
CA GLN A 102 3.42 20.28 2.45
C GLN A 102 4.66 19.93 1.60
N PHE A 103 4.47 19.61 0.31
CA PHE A 103 5.53 19.11 -0.57
C PHE A 103 5.84 20.03 -1.78
N GLY A 104 5.07 21.10 -2.01
CA GLY A 104 5.21 21.95 -3.19
C GLY A 104 6.44 22.87 -3.20
N GLY A 105 7.11 23.05 -2.06
CA GLY A 105 8.38 23.78 -1.97
C GLY A 105 9.62 22.96 -2.35
N ILE A 106 9.46 21.68 -2.67
CA ILE A 106 10.57 20.77 -2.98
C ILE A 106 10.93 20.91 -4.47
N ARG A 107 12.24 21.06 -4.77
CA ARG A 107 12.79 21.14 -6.14
C ARG A 107 12.26 19.97 -7.00
N SER A 108 11.95 20.23 -8.27
CA SER A 108 11.33 19.28 -9.22
C SER A 108 12.03 17.92 -9.30
N GLU A 109 13.36 17.90 -9.14
CA GLU A 109 14.20 16.69 -9.16
C GLU A 109 13.98 15.77 -7.95
N MET A 110 13.71 16.34 -6.77
CA MET A 110 13.30 15.59 -5.57
C MET A 110 11.78 15.41 -5.49
N ARG A 111 11.02 16.13 -6.32
CA ARG A 111 9.56 16.09 -6.34
C ARG A 111 9.03 14.78 -6.93
N ALA A 112 9.65 14.27 -7.99
CA ALA A 112 9.21 13.05 -8.68
C ALA A 112 9.05 11.81 -7.76
N PRO A 113 10.03 11.44 -6.90
CA PRO A 113 9.87 10.33 -5.96
C PRO A 113 8.97 10.63 -4.74
N LEU A 114 8.64 11.91 -4.49
CA LEU A 114 7.80 12.37 -3.38
C LEU A 114 6.37 12.75 -3.79
N THR A 115 6.07 12.82 -5.10
CA THR A 115 4.73 13.10 -5.61
C THR A 115 3.82 11.89 -5.41
N LEU A 116 3.16 11.88 -4.26
CA LEU A 116 2.03 10.99 -3.95
C LEU A 116 0.82 11.18 -4.88
N VAL A 117 0.83 12.28 -5.65
CA VAL A 117 -0.27 12.70 -6.54
C VAL A 117 0.23 12.63 -7.98
N HIS A 118 -0.17 11.58 -8.70
CA HIS A 118 0.12 11.42 -10.13
C HIS A 118 -1.03 11.94 -11.01
N ASP A 119 -2.26 11.85 -10.52
CA ASP A 119 -3.44 12.45 -11.15
C ASP A 119 -3.66 13.87 -10.60
N PRO A 120 -3.58 14.93 -11.43
CA PRO A 120 -3.81 16.30 -10.98
C PRO A 120 -5.28 16.58 -10.61
N THR A 121 -6.17 15.59 -10.75
CA THR A 121 -7.61 15.72 -10.47
C THR A 121 -8.07 14.93 -9.25
N ARG A 122 -7.33 13.90 -8.80
CA ARG A 122 -7.72 13.05 -7.67
C ARG A 122 -6.55 12.70 -6.76
N PHE A 123 -6.81 12.71 -5.45
CA PHE A 123 -5.81 12.32 -4.45
C PHE A 123 -5.43 10.83 -4.54
N LEU A 124 -6.44 9.97 -4.60
CA LEU A 124 -6.26 8.53 -4.80
C LEU A 124 -6.56 8.19 -6.27
N PRO A 125 -5.70 7.42 -6.96
CA PRO A 125 -5.97 7.01 -8.34
C PRO A 125 -7.27 6.21 -8.44
N PRO A 126 -8.09 6.42 -9.49
CA PRO A 126 -9.38 5.74 -9.65
C PRO A 126 -9.25 4.23 -9.86
N ASP A 127 -8.08 3.75 -10.27
CA ASP A 127 -7.73 2.34 -10.43
C ASP A 127 -7.13 1.71 -9.17
N THR A 128 -7.11 2.42 -8.04
CA THR A 128 -6.72 1.85 -6.75
C THR A 128 -7.70 0.76 -6.33
N ALA A 129 -7.22 -0.47 -6.19
CA ALA A 129 -8.05 -1.61 -5.84
C ALA A 129 -8.51 -1.54 -4.37
N LYS A 130 -9.80 -1.73 -4.13
CA LYS A 130 -10.37 -1.90 -2.78
C LYS A 130 -10.03 -3.29 -2.22
N PRO A 131 -9.86 -3.43 -0.89
CA PRO A 131 -9.81 -4.74 -0.25
C PRO A 131 -11.02 -5.62 -0.63
N ASP A 132 -10.75 -6.85 -1.05
CA ASP A 132 -11.75 -7.89 -1.31
C ASP A 132 -12.05 -8.68 -0.02
N GLN A 133 -11.03 -8.83 0.84
CA GLN A 133 -11.13 -9.46 2.15
C GLN A 133 -10.66 -8.47 3.22
N THR A 134 -11.45 -8.34 4.28
CA THR A 134 -11.13 -7.49 5.43
C THR A 134 -11.19 -8.26 6.74
N PHE A 135 -10.60 -7.68 7.79
CA PHE A 135 -10.62 -8.20 9.15
C PHE A 135 -10.54 -7.04 10.16
N ASP A 136 -10.86 -7.31 11.42
CA ASP A 136 -10.86 -6.35 12.53
C ASP A 136 -9.57 -6.43 13.39
N ASP A 137 -9.33 -7.52 14.11
CA ASP A 137 -8.22 -7.65 15.06
C ASP A 137 -7.10 -8.52 14.49
N ARG A 138 -7.46 -9.71 13.99
CA ARG A 138 -6.50 -10.67 13.45
C ARG A 138 -7.09 -11.50 12.32
N LEU A 139 -6.26 -11.79 11.32
CA LEU A 139 -6.56 -12.75 10.26
C LEU A 139 -5.40 -13.72 10.08
N ASP A 140 -5.65 -15.00 10.32
CA ASP A 140 -4.74 -16.08 9.92
C ASP A 140 -5.07 -16.49 8.48
N LEU A 141 -4.10 -16.31 7.58
CA LEU A 141 -4.25 -16.48 6.14
C LEU A 141 -3.18 -17.43 5.59
N ARG A 142 -3.55 -18.17 4.53
CA ARG A 142 -2.58 -18.88 3.70
C ARG A 142 -2.31 -18.09 2.42
N LEU A 143 -1.09 -17.59 2.30
CA LEU A 143 -0.57 -17.01 1.07
C LEU A 143 0.17 -18.11 0.32
N GLY A 144 -0.52 -18.81 -0.59
CA GLY A 144 -0.01 -19.99 -1.27
C GLY A 144 0.40 -21.10 -0.27
N ASP A 145 1.69 -21.43 -0.25
CA ASP A 145 2.26 -22.39 0.70
C ASP A 145 2.61 -21.79 2.08
N ARG A 146 2.54 -20.46 2.24
CA ARG A 146 2.94 -19.74 3.47
C ARG A 146 1.77 -19.51 4.40
N ALA A 147 1.94 -19.88 5.67
CA ALA A 147 1.07 -19.42 6.75
C ALA A 147 1.51 -18.02 7.19
N VAL A 148 0.56 -17.07 7.20
CA VAL A 148 0.78 -15.67 7.57
C VAL A 148 -0.29 -15.25 8.55
N GLN A 149 0.11 -14.54 9.60
CA GLN A 149 -0.80 -13.94 10.57
C GLN A 149 -0.79 -12.42 10.34
N LEU A 150 -1.95 -11.84 10.06
CA LEU A 150 -2.13 -10.39 9.99
C LEU A 150 -2.72 -9.93 11.32
N HIS A 151 -2.10 -8.93 11.94
CA HIS A 151 -2.50 -8.39 13.23
C HIS A 151 -2.75 -6.90 13.08
N HIS A 152 -3.92 -6.44 13.50
CA HIS A 152 -4.24 -5.03 13.55
C HIS A 152 -3.52 -4.36 14.72
N ALA A 153 -3.06 -3.13 14.49
CA ALA A 153 -2.71 -2.20 15.55
C ALA A 153 -2.90 -0.78 15.02
N ARG A 154 -2.95 0.22 15.91
CA ARG A 154 -3.04 1.63 15.52
C ARG A 154 -1.64 2.23 15.41
N GLY A 155 -1.30 2.74 14.22
CA GLY A 155 0.00 3.36 13.91
C GLY A 155 -0.17 4.83 13.53
N GLU A 156 0.43 5.26 12.41
CA GLU A 156 0.09 6.56 11.78
C GLU A 156 -1.35 6.57 11.25
N THR A 157 -1.92 5.38 10.97
CA THR A 157 -3.36 5.23 10.68
C THR A 157 -4.09 4.15 11.53
N ASP A 158 -5.42 4.24 11.58
CA ASP A 158 -6.37 3.39 12.34
C ASP A 158 -6.66 2.06 11.63
N ASP A 159 -6.04 1.88 10.47
CA ASP A 159 -6.17 0.75 9.58
C ASP A 159 -4.84 0.04 9.36
N HIS A 160 -3.85 0.31 10.22
CA HIS A 160 -2.57 -0.38 10.17
C HIS A 160 -2.71 -1.87 10.52
N LEU A 161 -1.87 -2.68 9.88
CA LEU A 161 -1.58 -4.05 10.26
C LEU A 161 -0.09 -4.31 10.20
N TRP A 162 0.35 -5.34 10.92
CA TRP A 162 1.63 -5.99 10.72
C TRP A 162 1.41 -7.48 10.44
N ALA A 163 2.29 -8.08 9.64
CA ALA A 163 2.20 -9.47 9.25
C ALA A 163 3.36 -10.29 9.81
N TRP A 164 3.07 -11.47 10.32
CA TRP A 164 4.05 -12.43 10.83
C TRP A 164 4.06 -13.71 9.99
N VAL A 165 5.25 -14.14 9.57
CA VAL A 165 5.47 -15.41 8.87
C VAL A 165 6.31 -16.34 9.76
N PRO A 166 5.67 -17.23 10.54
CA PRO A 166 6.36 -18.00 11.59
C PRO A 166 7.52 -18.84 11.07
N GLU A 167 7.35 -19.51 9.93
CA GLU A 167 8.37 -20.39 9.34
C GLU A 167 9.67 -19.64 9.01
N LYS A 168 9.53 -18.40 8.53
CA LYS A 168 10.67 -17.56 8.13
C LYS A 168 11.20 -16.68 9.27
N LYS A 169 10.44 -16.54 10.35
CA LYS A 169 10.65 -15.54 11.40
C LYS A 169 10.70 -14.12 10.82
N TRP A 170 9.85 -13.85 9.83
CA TRP A 170 9.78 -12.55 9.17
C TRP A 170 8.58 -11.76 9.66
N MET A 171 8.78 -10.45 9.81
CA MET A 171 7.73 -9.50 10.13
C MET A 171 7.67 -8.41 9.06
N PHE A 172 6.48 -8.12 8.56
CA PHE A 172 6.20 -6.96 7.72
C PHE A 172 5.46 -5.95 8.57
N THR A 173 6.11 -4.84 8.89
CA THR A 173 5.65 -3.90 9.92
C THR A 173 4.83 -2.73 9.37
N GLY A 174 4.68 -2.58 8.05
CA GLY A 174 4.26 -1.31 7.48
C GLY A 174 5.08 -0.16 8.10
N ASP A 175 4.39 0.91 8.47
CA ASP A 175 5.02 2.10 9.04
C ASP A 175 5.10 2.10 10.58
N PHE A 176 4.88 0.95 11.23
CA PHE A 176 5.15 0.82 12.67
C PHE A 176 6.63 1.00 13.02
N VAL A 177 7.53 0.64 12.10
CA VAL A 177 8.97 0.77 12.27
C VAL A 177 9.56 1.31 10.97
N ILE A 178 9.97 2.58 11.00
CA ILE A 178 10.70 3.24 9.92
C ILE A 178 12.02 3.80 10.48
N TRP A 179 12.93 4.27 9.63
CA TRP A 179 14.21 4.87 10.05
C TRP A 179 14.06 6.18 10.88
N ASN A 180 12.83 6.64 11.10
CA ASN A 180 12.49 7.87 11.80
C ASN A 180 11.29 7.63 12.75
N PHE A 181 10.93 8.63 13.56
CA PHE A 181 9.67 8.57 14.30
C PHE A 181 8.48 8.75 13.33
N PRO A 182 7.48 7.85 13.33
CA PRO A 182 6.30 7.99 12.49
C PRO A 182 5.51 9.23 12.88
N ASN A 183 4.87 9.86 11.90
CA ASN A 183 4.21 11.13 12.11
C ASN A 183 2.93 10.93 12.93
N ALA A 184 2.92 11.35 14.20
CA ALA A 184 1.73 11.30 15.06
C ALA A 184 0.65 12.33 14.64
N GLY A 185 0.99 13.21 13.69
CA GLY A 185 0.13 14.27 13.16
C GLY A 185 0.97 15.46 12.71
N ASN A 186 0.52 16.17 11.69
CA ASN A 186 1.13 17.45 11.30
C ASN A 186 0.10 18.59 11.46
N PRO A 187 0.51 19.87 11.42
CA PRO A 187 -0.39 21.00 11.65
C PRO A 187 -1.63 21.02 10.73
N GLN A 188 -1.60 20.28 9.62
CA GLN A 188 -2.67 20.18 8.64
C GLN A 188 -3.35 18.79 8.62
N LYS A 189 -2.85 17.83 9.40
CA LYS A 189 -3.32 16.44 9.52
C LYS A 189 -3.27 16.06 11.00
N VAL A 190 -4.33 16.39 11.74
CA VAL A 190 -4.50 16.04 13.16
C VAL A 190 -4.45 14.52 13.38
N GLN A 191 -4.07 14.13 14.60
CA GLN A 191 -4.01 12.74 15.04
C GLN A 191 -5.37 12.06 14.81
N ARG A 192 -5.34 10.92 14.11
CA ARG A 192 -6.52 10.39 13.41
C ARG A 192 -7.45 9.52 14.27
N TYR A 193 -7.23 9.42 15.58
CA TYR A 193 -8.01 8.58 16.51
C TYR A 193 -8.53 9.29 17.76
N ALA A 194 -8.42 10.63 17.79
CA ALA A 194 -8.92 11.44 18.90
C ALA A 194 -10.45 11.59 18.85
#